data_AF-A0A2T0QZI7-F1
#
_entry.id   AF-A0A2T0QZI7-F1
#
_cell.length_a   1.000
_cell.length_b   1.000
_cell.length_c   1.000
_cell.angle_alpha   90.00
_cell.angle_beta   90.00
_cell.angle_gamma   90.00
#
_symmetry.space_group_name_H-M   'P 1'
#
loop_
_entity.id
_entity.type
_entity.pdbx_description
1 polymer ?
#
loop_
_entity_poly.entity_id
_entity_poly.type
_entity_poly.pdbx_seq_one_letter_code
_entity_poly.pdbx_strand_id
1 'polypeptide(L)' 'MEPTPRGALSRLALAAHGLTAREEDVALLVLQGADTRAVAAALHLSPWTVQDHLKAIFAKLGVGSRREMTARLVLD' A
#
# COMPACT_ATOMS: atom_id res chain seq x y z
N MET A 1 -17.70 6.64 12.02
CA MET A 1 -17.57 5.26 11.52
C MET A 1 -16.36 4.68 12.22
N GLU A 2 -16.57 3.78 13.18
CA GLU A 2 -15.46 3.04 13.79
C GLU A 2 -14.68 2.36 12.66
N PRO A 3 -13.34 2.50 12.57
CA PRO A 3 -12.58 1.72 11.60
C PRO A 3 -12.84 0.25 11.91
N THR A 4 -13.36 -0.50 10.93
CA THR A 4 -13.58 -1.94 11.08
C THR A 4 -12.29 -2.56 11.61
N PRO A 5 -12.31 -3.41 12.65
CA PRO A 5 -11.10 -3.93 13.31
C PRO A 5 -10.08 -4.50 12.33
N ARG A 6 -10.55 -5.08 11.21
CA ARG A 6 -9.72 -5.58 10.11
C ARG A 6 -8.82 -4.50 9.48
N GLY A 7 -9.34 -3.30 9.24
CA GLY A 7 -8.56 -2.21 8.63
C GLY A 7 -7.48 -1.65 9.57
N ALA A 8 -7.78 -1.61 10.87
CA ALA A 8 -6.80 -1.23 11.88
C ALA A 8 -5.65 -2.26 11.98
N LEU A 9 -5.98 -3.55 11.96
CA LEU A 9 -4.99 -4.64 11.94
C LEU A 9 -4.09 -4.59 10.69
N SER A 10 -4.67 -4.33 9.52
CA SER A 10 -3.89 -4.19 8.28
C SER A 10 -2.90 -3.03 8.36
N ARG A 11 -3.29 -1.87 8.92
CA ARG A 11 -2.36 -0.74 9.09
C ARG A 11 -1.23 -1.02 10.07
N LEU A 12 -1.53 -1.71 11.18
CA LEU A 12 -0.49 -2.12 12.13
C LEU A 12 0.53 -3.06 11.49
N ALA A 13 0.07 -4.01 10.67
CA ALA A 13 0.97 -4.90 9.93
C ALA A 13 1.85 -4.11 8.94
N LEU A 14 1.28 -3.17 8.18
CA LEU A 14 2.04 -2.32 7.26
C LEU A 14 3.05 -1.43 7.99
N ALA A 15 2.67 -0.85 9.13
CA ALA A 15 3.56 -0.04 9.96
C ALA A 15 4.73 -0.87 10.51
N ALA A 16 4.53 -2.16 10.82
CA ALA A 16 5.60 -3.07 11.24
C ALA A 16 6.66 -3.30 10.16
N HIS A 17 6.31 -3.10 8.88
CA HIS A 17 7.24 -3.09 7.75
C HIS A 17 7.90 -1.71 7.51
N GLY A 18 7.67 -0.72 8.39
CA GLY A 18 8.27 0.61 8.27
C GLY A 18 7.63 1.50 7.20
N LEU A 19 6.42 1.16 6.75
CA LEU A 19 5.65 2.01 5.83
C LEU A 19 5.18 3.26 6.58
N THR A 20 5.20 4.39 5.89
CA THR A 20 4.61 5.65 6.34
C THR A 20 3.09 5.61 6.16
N ALA A 21 2.36 6.46 6.88
CA ALA A 21 0.90 6.54 6.74
C ALA A 21 0.41 6.69 5.29
N ARG A 22 1.14 7.44 4.46
CA ARG A 22 0.79 7.61 3.04
C ARG A 22 1.09 6.37 2.20
N GLU A 23 2.19 5.67 2.49
CA GLU A 23 2.50 4.40 1.84
C GLU A 23 1.53 3.30 2.25
N GLU A 24 1.06 3.30 3.50
CA GLU A 24 -0.03 2.42 3.94
C GLU A 24 -1.30 2.63 3.13
N ASP A 25 -1.72 3.89 2.92
CA ASP A 25 -2.90 4.22 2.09
C ASP A 25 -2.77 3.60 0.68
N VAL A 26 -1.60 3.78 0.06
CA VAL A 26 -1.28 3.24 -1.27
C VAL A 26 -1.31 1.71 -1.25
N ALA A 27 -0.64 1.08 -0.29
CA ALA A 27 -0.56 -0.38 -0.18
C ALA A 27 -1.94 -1.00 0.05
N LEU A 28 -2.78 -0.42 0.92
CA LEU A 28 -4.14 -0.89 1.17
C LEU A 28 -5.00 -0.87 -0.10
N LEU A 29 -4.96 0.21 -0.87
CA LEU A 29 -5.72 0.30 -2.13
C LEU A 29 -5.22 -0.73 -3.15
N VAL A 30 -3.90 -0.97 -3.23
CA VAL A 30 -3.36 -1.99 -4.13
C VAL A 30 -3.74 -3.40 -3.67
N LEU A 31 -3.76 -3.69 -2.37
CA LEU A 31 -4.25 -4.96 -1.82
C LEU A 31 -5.75 -5.18 -2.13
N GLN A 32 -6.52 -4.10 -2.30
CA GLN A 32 -7.91 -4.13 -2.76
C GLN A 32 -8.04 -4.30 -4.29
N GLY A 33 -6.92 -4.40 -5.01
CA GLY A 33 -6.90 -4.58 -6.48
C GLY A 33 -6.91 -3.27 -7.27
N ALA A 34 -6.75 -2.11 -6.63
CA ALA A 34 -6.69 -0.84 -7.34
C ALA A 34 -5.42 -0.73 -8.21
N ASP A 35 -5.59 -0.27 -9.44
CA ASP A 35 -4.47 0.09 -10.31
C ASP A 35 -3.91 1.49 -9.97
N THR A 36 -2.81 1.89 -10.63
CA THR A 36 -2.15 3.18 -10.35
C THR A 36 -3.08 4.37 -10.56
N ARG A 37 -3.98 4.33 -11.55
CA ARG A 37 -4.91 5.43 -11.83
C ARG A 37 -5.99 5.50 -10.76
N ALA A 38 -6.54 4.36 -10.35
CA ALA A 38 -7.53 4.28 -9.29
C ALA A 38 -6.95 4.76 -7.96
N VAL A 39 -5.72 4.36 -7.61
CA VAL A 39 -5.02 4.86 -6.41
C VAL A 39 -4.79 6.37 -6.49
N ALA A 40 -4.34 6.86 -7.65
CA ALA A 40 -4.12 8.29 -7.87
C ALA A 40 -5.41 9.10 -7.67
N ALA A 41 -6.52 8.64 -8.24
CA ALA A 41 -7.82 9.27 -8.07
C ALA A 41 -8.29 9.25 -6.61
N ALA A 42 -8.18 8.09 -5.94
CA ALA A 42 -8.64 7.91 -4.56
C ALA A 42 -7.85 8.76 -3.55
N LEU A 43 -6.56 8.99 -3.80
CA LEU A 43 -5.69 9.74 -2.89
C LEU A 43 -5.44 11.19 -3.35
N HIS A 44 -6.08 11.62 -4.43
CA HIS A 44 -5.85 12.94 -5.06
C HIS A 44 -4.37 13.21 -5.39
N LEU A 45 -3.70 12.20 -5.95
CA LEU A 45 -2.30 12.24 -6.36
C LEU A 45 -2.16 12.14 -7.88
N SER A 46 -0.99 12.47 -8.40
CA SER A 46 -0.66 12.12 -9.78
C SER A 46 -0.31 10.63 -9.89
N PRO A 47 -0.54 9.96 -11.04
CA PRO A 47 -0.08 8.59 -11.27
C PRO A 47 1.45 8.43 -11.12
N TRP A 48 2.20 9.50 -11.35
CA TRP A 48 3.65 9.51 -11.16
C TRP A 48 4.02 9.47 -9.66
N THR A 49 3.35 10.27 -8.83
CA THR A 49 3.52 10.26 -7.38
C THR A 49 3.16 8.90 -6.78
N VAL A 50 2.11 8.25 -7.28
CA VAL A 50 1.76 6.88 -6.87
C VAL A 50 2.87 5.88 -7.23
N GLN A 51 3.46 6.01 -8.42
CA GLN A 51 4.59 5.15 -8.79
C GLN A 51 5.80 5.37 -7.89
N ASP A 52 6.06 6.61 -7.47
CA ASP A 52 7.14 6.92 -6.53
C ASP A 52 6.91 6.27 -5.16
N HIS A 53 5.68 6.38 -4.62
CA HIS A 53 5.29 5.66 -3.42
C HIS A 53 5.44 4.15 -3.56
N LEU A 54 5.04 3.57 -4.71
CA LEU A 54 5.21 2.14 -4.95
C LEU A 54 6.68 1.72 -4.95
N LYS A 55 7.58 2.51 -5.53
CA LYS A 55 9.03 2.24 -5.48
C LYS A 55 9.56 2.25 -4.06
N ALA A 56 9.15 3.24 -3.25
CA ALA A 56 9.54 3.31 -1.84
C ALA A 56 9.03 2.11 -1.04
N ILE A 57 7.76 1.71 -1.25
CA ILE A 57 7.17 0.52 -0.62
C ILE A 57 7.93 -0.74 -1.03
N PHE A 58 8.22 -0.91 -2.32
CA PHE A 58 8.97 -2.06 -2.83
C PHE A 58 10.34 -2.18 -2.17
N ALA A 59 11.06 -1.06 -2.05
CA ALA A 59 12.35 -1.01 -1.36
C ALA A 59 12.23 -1.40 0.12
N LYS A 60 11.22 -0.90 0.84
CA LYS A 60 10.99 -1.22 2.27
C LYS A 60 10.61 -2.68 2.50
N LEU A 61 9.87 -3.27 1.56
CA LEU A 61 9.44 -4.67 1.64
C LEU A 61 10.46 -5.65 1.05
N GLY A 62 11.52 -5.16 0.40
CA GLY A 62 12.52 -5.99 -0.27
C GLY A 62 11.96 -6.76 -1.48
N VAL A 63 10.99 -6.19 -2.19
CA VAL A 63 10.33 -6.81 -3.36
C VAL A 63 10.60 -6.01 -4.63
N GLY A 64 10.51 -6.65 -5.80
CA GLY A 64 10.78 -6.04 -7.10
C GLY A 64 9.54 -5.65 -7.89
N SER A 65 8.34 -6.06 -7.46
CA SER A 65 7.11 -5.82 -8.23
C SER A 65 5.86 -5.65 -7.37
N ARG A 66 4.81 -5.08 -7.99
CA ARG A 66 3.47 -5.00 -7.39
C ARG A 66 2.96 -6.37 -6.97
N ARG A 67 3.14 -7.39 -7.82
CA ARG A 67 2.67 -8.75 -7.53
C ARG A 67 3.39 -9.35 -6.33
N GLU A 68 4.71 -9.16 -6.25
CA GLU A 68 5.51 -9.62 -5.11
C GLU A 68 5.15 -8.87 -3.83
N MET A 69 4.91 -7.55 -3.91
CA MET A 69 4.38 -6.77 -2.79
C MET A 69 3.06 -7.35 -2.26
N THR A 70 2.09 -7.58 -3.15
CA THR A 70 0.79 -8.17 -2.76
C THR A 70 0.98 -9.55 -2.16
N ALA A 71 1.83 -10.40 -2.74
CA ALA A 71 2.11 -11.73 -2.19
C ALA A 71 2.76 -11.66 -0.80
N ARG A 72 3.77 -10.79 -0.62
CA ARG A 72 4.47 -10.58 0.65
C ARG A 72 3.48 -10.21 1.76
N LEU A 73 2.66 -9.20 1.52
CA LEU A 73 1.74 -8.63 2.51
C LEU A 73 0.52 -9.51 2.83
N VAL A 74 0.21 -10.50 1.99
CA VAL A 74 -0.89 -11.47 2.24
C VAL A 74 -0.39 -12.72 2.96
N LEU A 75 0.91 -13.02 2.86
CA LEU A 75 1.53 -14.21 3.45
C LEU A 75 2.18 -13.95 4.82
N ASP A 76 2.39 -12.69 5.20
CA ASP A 76 2.77 -12.26 6.57
C ASP A 76 1.54 -12.22 7.50
#